data_AF-A0A524NMR6-F1
#
_entry.id   AF-A0A524NMR6-F1
#
_cell.length_a   1.000
_cell.length_b   1.000
_cell.length_c   1.000
_cell.angle_alpha   90.00
_cell.angle_beta   90.00
_cell.angle_gamma   90.00
#
_symmetry.space_group_name_H-M   'P 1'
#
loop_
_entity.id
_entity.type
_entity.pdbx_description
1 polymer ?
#
loop_
_entity_poly.entity_id
_entity_poly.type
_entity_poly.pdbx_seq_one_letter_code
_entity_poly.pdbx_strand_id
1 'polypeptide(L)'
;MLSDSTSLLLNGGDNRMRASSAKANAFAIAATVAVCASLALVQSAPAEPQGPPPWQRTESRADCTDYEPLRTPLFGETHVHTTYSFDAVSGDVRSGPRDAYDFAKGSAIDLPPYDAGGVAQRSTQLRRPIDFVAVTDHAETIGEVQICQNPVHPNYNDPICVNFRDAIPQESQVAGVGVVIFGVLTAVPSPARFDFCGVDGSVCSQEASLVWQDMQDAAEEHYDRSDACGFTSFVGYEWTGNPATQNIHRNVIFRNEDVPSLPTSYMEEPTPEGLHAALTSGCLDAVDDCDVLIIPHNSN
;
A
#
# COMPACT_ATOMS: atom_id res chain seq x y z
N MET A 1 -30.99 -3.50 58.55
CA MET A 1 -31.08 -4.97 58.65
C MET A 1 -29.67 -5.48 58.72
N LEU A 2 -29.35 -6.06 59.87
CA LEU A 2 -28.05 -6.59 60.29
C LEU A 2 -27.78 -7.97 59.70
N SER A 3 -26.52 -8.39 59.83
CA SER A 3 -26.00 -9.76 60.02
C SER A 3 -25.08 -10.23 58.88
N ASP A 4 -23.87 -10.75 59.10
CA ASP A 4 -23.05 -10.86 60.32
C ASP A 4 -21.63 -11.25 59.92
N SER A 5 -20.69 -10.90 60.80
CA SER A 5 -19.33 -11.40 60.89
C SER A 5 -19.29 -12.91 61.24
N THR A 6 -18.14 -13.57 61.10
CA THR A 6 -17.24 -13.96 62.23
C THR A 6 -16.32 -15.13 61.85
N SER A 7 -15.02 -14.92 62.05
CA SER A 7 -13.94 -15.92 62.14
C SER A 7 -14.13 -16.89 63.32
N LEU A 8 -13.57 -18.10 63.22
CA LEU A 8 -13.13 -18.84 64.40
C LEU A 8 -11.84 -19.62 64.14
N LEU A 9 -10.80 -19.19 64.88
CA LEU A 9 -9.60 -19.94 65.25
C LEU A 9 -9.98 -21.02 66.29
N LEU A 10 -9.23 -22.12 66.35
CA LEU A 10 -8.30 -22.44 67.46
C LEU A 10 -7.89 -23.93 67.53
N ASN A 11 -6.58 -24.09 67.73
CA ASN A 11 -5.86 -25.01 68.63
C ASN A 11 -6.00 -26.54 68.55
N GLY A 12 -4.82 -27.17 68.45
CA GLY A 12 -4.20 -27.71 69.67
C GLY A 12 -3.78 -29.18 69.57
N GLY A 13 -2.51 -29.49 69.93
CA GLY A 13 -2.11 -30.87 70.19
C GLY A 13 -0.61 -31.14 70.10
N ASP A 14 0.12 -30.79 71.16
CA ASP A 14 1.54 -31.08 71.38
C ASP A 14 1.88 -32.57 71.57
N ASN A 15 3.18 -32.84 71.35
CA ASN A 15 4.11 -33.55 72.22
C ASN A 15 4.54 -35.03 71.96
N ARG A 16 5.87 -35.12 71.84
CA ARG A 16 6.84 -36.06 72.46
C ARG A 16 7.27 -37.34 71.73
N MET A 17 8.55 -37.25 71.33
CA MET A 17 9.57 -38.30 71.24
C MET A 17 9.40 -39.49 72.20
N ARG A 18 9.65 -40.71 71.67
CA ARG A 18 10.43 -41.77 72.33
C ARG A 18 11.17 -42.61 71.28
N ALA A 19 12.43 -42.89 71.57
CA ALA A 19 13.32 -43.76 70.81
C ALA A 19 13.19 -45.23 71.27
N SER A 20 13.43 -46.19 70.37
CA SER A 20 14.09 -47.47 70.71
C SER A 20 14.52 -48.27 69.47
N SER A 21 15.83 -48.40 69.29
CA SER A 21 16.63 -49.60 68.97
C SER A 21 16.19 -50.64 67.92
N ALA A 22 17.07 -50.77 66.91
CA ALA A 22 17.73 -51.98 66.39
C ALA A 22 16.92 -53.12 65.74
N LYS A 23 17.25 -53.41 64.47
CA LYS A 23 17.90 -54.67 64.04
C LYS A 23 18.35 -54.58 62.58
N ALA A 24 19.59 -54.99 62.34
CA ALA A 24 20.19 -55.15 61.03
C ALA A 24 19.53 -56.29 60.25
N ASN A 25 19.44 -56.16 58.92
CA ASN A 25 19.49 -57.29 58.00
C ASN A 25 20.07 -56.83 56.67
N ALA A 26 21.19 -57.45 56.31
CA ALA A 26 21.88 -57.30 55.04
C ALA A 26 21.10 -58.00 53.93
N PHE A 27 20.95 -57.35 52.78
CA PHE A 27 20.74 -58.01 51.50
C PHE A 27 21.56 -57.28 50.44
N ALA A 28 22.52 -58.00 49.88
CA ALA A 28 23.33 -57.56 48.76
C ALA A 28 22.49 -57.52 47.49
N ILE A 29 22.54 -56.42 46.75
CA ILE A 29 22.05 -56.33 45.37
C ILE A 29 23.25 -55.99 44.50
N ALA A 30 23.61 -56.93 43.63
CA ALA A 30 24.60 -56.72 42.58
C ALA A 30 24.04 -55.71 41.56
N ALA A 31 24.73 -54.58 41.39
CA ALA A 31 24.41 -53.59 40.37
C ALA A 31 25.21 -53.89 39.09
N THR A 32 24.52 -54.39 38.07
CA THR A 32 25.03 -54.51 36.70
C THR A 32 25.09 -53.11 36.08
N VAL A 33 26.28 -52.63 35.74
CA VAL A 33 26.47 -51.35 35.02
C VAL A 33 26.10 -51.55 33.55
N ALA A 34 24.91 -51.06 33.17
CA ALA A 34 24.55 -50.88 31.76
C ALA A 34 25.14 -49.55 31.26
N VAL A 35 26.14 -49.62 30.39
CA VAL A 35 26.66 -48.45 29.67
C VAL A 35 25.67 -48.12 28.56
N CYS A 36 24.77 -47.16 28.79
CA CYS A 36 23.99 -46.54 27.73
C CYS A 36 24.90 -45.62 26.90
N ALA A 37 25.26 -46.07 25.70
CA ALA A 37 25.82 -45.20 24.67
C ALA A 37 24.69 -44.31 24.12
N SER A 38 24.59 -43.08 24.63
CA SER A 38 23.78 -42.04 24.04
C SER A 38 24.43 -41.55 22.74
N LEU A 39 23.97 -42.08 21.61
CA LEU A 39 24.16 -41.44 20.31
C LEU A 39 23.48 -40.06 20.36
N ALA A 40 24.28 -39.00 20.40
CA ALA A 40 23.79 -37.66 20.12
C ALA A 40 23.39 -37.62 18.63
N LEU A 41 22.08 -37.70 18.37
CA LEU A 41 21.49 -37.29 17.11
C LEU A 41 21.69 -35.77 17.00
N VAL A 42 22.79 -35.36 16.38
CA VAL A 42 22.93 -34.00 15.85
C VAL A 42 21.90 -33.91 14.73
N GLN A 43 20.72 -33.37 15.03
CA GLN A 43 19.81 -32.89 13.99
C GLN A 43 20.55 -31.75 13.28
N SER A 44 21.11 -32.04 12.11
CA SER A 44 21.54 -31.01 11.18
C SER A 44 20.31 -30.16 10.88
N ALA A 45 20.27 -28.94 11.42
CA ALA A 45 19.34 -27.93 10.93
C ALA A 45 19.52 -27.84 9.40
N PRO A 46 18.44 -27.73 8.61
CA PRO A 46 18.59 -27.48 7.18
C PRO A 46 19.49 -26.26 7.01
N ALA A 47 20.52 -26.39 6.17
CA ALA A 47 21.38 -25.27 5.83
C ALA A 47 20.50 -24.13 5.32
N GLU A 48 20.64 -22.93 5.90
CA GLU A 48 20.01 -21.74 5.36
C GLU A 48 20.37 -21.63 3.87
N PRO A 49 19.42 -21.26 3.00
CA PRO A 49 19.71 -21.09 1.59
C PRO A 49 20.74 -19.98 1.41
N GLN A 50 22.02 -20.35 1.31
CA GLN A 50 23.08 -19.40 0.99
C GLN A 50 23.18 -19.31 -0.53
N GLY A 51 22.69 -18.20 -1.07
CA GLY A 51 22.74 -17.91 -2.49
C GLY A 51 22.12 -16.55 -2.81
N PRO A 52 22.45 -15.97 -3.96
CA PRO A 52 21.76 -14.79 -4.45
C PRO A 52 20.25 -15.07 -4.55
N PRO A 53 19.39 -14.04 -4.50
CA PRO A 53 17.97 -14.23 -4.67
C PRO A 53 17.63 -14.98 -5.97
N PRO A 54 16.51 -15.73 -6.00
CA PRO A 54 16.07 -16.46 -7.20
C PRO A 54 15.48 -15.53 -8.28
N TRP A 55 15.75 -14.23 -8.18
CA TRP A 55 15.31 -13.16 -9.07
C TRP A 55 16.50 -12.25 -9.35
N GLN A 56 16.48 -11.61 -10.51
CA GLN A 56 17.48 -10.62 -10.89
C GLN A 56 17.00 -9.24 -10.43
N ARG A 57 17.87 -8.49 -9.75
CA ARG A 57 17.63 -7.07 -9.45
C ARG A 57 17.88 -6.26 -10.73
N THR A 58 16.92 -5.43 -11.14
CA THR A 58 17.02 -4.57 -12.33
C THR A 58 17.42 -3.13 -11.97
N GLU A 59 17.18 -2.72 -10.74
CA GLU A 59 17.53 -1.41 -10.16
C GLU A 59 18.97 -1.34 -9.61
N SER A 60 19.52 -0.12 -9.53
CA SER A 60 20.80 0.16 -8.87
C SER A 60 20.60 0.60 -7.41
N ARG A 61 21.01 -0.24 -6.44
CA ARG A 61 20.93 0.05 -5.00
C ARG A 61 21.84 -0.88 -4.18
N ALA A 62 21.98 -0.59 -2.88
CA ALA A 62 22.63 -1.50 -1.95
C ALA A 62 21.75 -2.71 -1.64
N ASP A 63 22.36 -3.87 -1.38
CA ASP A 63 21.62 -5.05 -0.92
C ASP A 63 21.14 -4.87 0.52
N CYS A 64 19.97 -5.45 0.82
CA CYS A 64 19.40 -5.41 2.16
C CYS A 64 20.25 -6.18 3.17
N THR A 65 20.56 -5.54 4.29
CA THR A 65 21.26 -6.18 5.41
C THR A 65 20.44 -7.33 6.01
N ASP A 66 19.11 -7.22 6.00
CA ASP A 66 18.17 -8.20 6.55
C ASP A 66 17.46 -9.02 5.45
N TYR A 67 18.20 -9.38 4.40
CA TYR A 67 17.68 -10.26 3.35
C TYR A 67 17.45 -11.68 3.88
N GLU A 68 16.19 -12.13 3.84
CA GLU A 68 15.81 -13.50 4.18
C GLU A 68 15.55 -14.32 2.90
N PRO A 69 16.34 -15.37 2.62
CA PRO A 69 16.14 -16.24 1.46
C PRO A 69 14.75 -16.88 1.38
N LEU A 70 14.10 -17.08 2.52
CA LEU A 70 12.72 -17.60 2.60
C LEU A 70 11.64 -16.52 2.49
N ARG A 71 12.01 -15.27 2.20
CA ARG A 71 11.18 -14.05 2.13
C ARG A 71 10.72 -13.56 3.50
N THR A 72 10.62 -12.24 3.62
CA THR A 72 10.06 -11.53 4.77
C THR A 72 8.59 -11.17 4.49
N PRO A 73 7.67 -11.35 5.45
CA PRO A 73 6.31 -10.84 5.30
C PRO A 73 6.32 -9.31 5.42
N LEU A 74 5.81 -8.63 4.40
CA LEU A 74 5.66 -7.18 4.36
C LEU A 74 4.17 -6.80 4.38
N PHE A 75 3.86 -5.66 5.00
CA PHE A 75 2.54 -5.06 5.06
C PHE A 75 2.57 -3.72 4.37
N GLY A 76 1.70 -3.52 3.38
CA GLY A 76 1.64 -2.28 2.63
C GLY A 76 0.30 -2.09 1.95
N GLU A 77 0.20 -1.02 1.18
CA GLU A 77 -0.99 -0.68 0.40
C GLU A 77 -0.62 -0.60 -1.08
N THR A 78 -1.48 -1.15 -1.94
CA THR A 78 -1.29 -1.13 -3.40
C THR A 78 -2.30 -0.24 -4.10
N HIS A 79 -3.19 0.41 -3.34
CA HIS A 79 -4.31 1.18 -3.85
C HIS A 79 -4.45 2.48 -3.05
N VAL A 80 -3.79 3.55 -3.51
CA VAL A 80 -3.80 4.86 -2.84
C VAL A 80 -4.01 5.96 -3.85
N HIS A 81 -5.00 6.82 -3.57
CA HIS A 81 -5.34 7.95 -4.42
C HIS A 81 -4.93 9.24 -3.74
N THR A 82 -4.49 10.21 -4.54
CA THR A 82 -4.01 11.51 -4.11
C THR A 82 -4.81 12.61 -4.81
N THR A 83 -4.44 13.86 -4.61
CA THR A 83 -5.04 15.00 -5.29
C THR A 83 -4.96 14.94 -6.83
N TYR A 84 -4.20 14.01 -7.42
CA TYR A 84 -4.21 13.77 -8.87
C TYR A 84 -5.40 12.95 -9.37
N SER A 85 -6.08 12.21 -8.49
CA SER A 85 -7.28 11.46 -8.85
C SER A 85 -8.56 12.28 -8.69
N PHE A 86 -9.45 12.15 -9.66
CA PHE A 86 -10.75 12.84 -9.62
C PHE A 86 -11.62 12.41 -8.43
N ASP A 87 -11.55 11.13 -8.01
CA ASP A 87 -12.34 10.58 -6.92
C ASP A 87 -11.83 11.04 -5.54
N ALA A 88 -10.52 11.14 -5.35
CA ALA A 88 -9.92 11.75 -4.18
C ALA A 88 -10.26 13.25 -4.08
N VAL A 89 -10.12 13.99 -5.18
CA VAL A 89 -10.50 15.41 -5.25
C VAL A 89 -11.99 15.60 -4.95
N SER A 90 -12.84 14.66 -5.36
CA SER A 90 -14.28 14.70 -5.03
C SER A 90 -14.57 14.60 -3.54
N GLY A 91 -13.63 14.06 -2.77
CA GLY A 91 -13.66 14.02 -1.30
C GLY A 91 -12.94 15.19 -0.63
N ASP A 92 -12.53 16.24 -1.38
CA ASP A 92 -11.67 17.34 -0.92
C ASP A 92 -10.31 16.84 -0.37
N VAL A 93 -9.77 15.77 -0.95
CA VAL A 93 -8.38 15.35 -0.70
C VAL A 93 -7.44 16.31 -1.42
N ARG A 94 -6.52 16.91 -0.65
CA ARG A 94 -5.54 17.88 -1.14
C ARG A 94 -4.09 17.37 -1.08
N SER A 95 -3.89 16.24 -0.41
CA SER A 95 -2.58 15.62 -0.23
C SER A 95 -2.07 15.00 -1.53
N GLY A 96 -0.81 15.24 -1.86
CA GLY A 96 -0.15 14.69 -3.04
C GLY A 96 0.58 13.35 -2.77
N PRO A 97 1.27 12.79 -3.79
CA PRO A 97 2.02 11.53 -3.64
C PRO A 97 3.07 11.55 -2.52
N ARG A 98 3.82 12.65 -2.37
CA ARG A 98 4.81 12.79 -1.28
C ARG A 98 4.15 12.69 0.10
N ASP A 99 3.02 13.36 0.30
CA ASP A 99 2.27 13.29 1.58
C ASP A 99 1.79 11.87 1.87
N ALA A 100 1.35 11.14 0.84
CA ALA A 100 0.90 9.76 0.97
C ALA A 100 2.04 8.82 1.43
N TYR A 101 3.23 8.97 0.85
CA TYR A 101 4.40 8.20 1.26
C TYR A 101 4.92 8.61 2.64
N ASP A 102 4.91 9.91 2.98
CA ASP A 102 5.27 10.37 4.32
C ASP A 102 4.29 9.83 5.37
N PHE A 103 2.99 9.83 5.08
CA PHE A 103 1.98 9.20 5.94
C PHE A 103 2.24 7.71 6.13
N ALA A 104 2.60 6.99 5.07
CA ALA A 104 2.96 5.58 5.12
C ALA A 104 4.20 5.31 6.00
N LYS A 105 5.19 6.20 5.97
CA LYS A 105 6.37 6.20 6.85
C LYS A 105 6.07 6.70 8.27
N GLY A 106 4.83 7.09 8.55
CA GLY A 106 4.34 7.43 9.88
C GLY A 106 4.16 8.91 10.17
N SER A 107 4.24 9.82 9.20
CA SER A 107 3.81 11.21 9.40
C SER A 107 2.29 11.29 9.59
N ALA A 108 1.80 12.38 10.19
CA ALA A 108 0.37 12.67 10.20
C ALA A 108 -0.05 13.22 8.82
N ILE A 109 -1.30 12.95 8.42
CA ILE A 109 -1.92 13.49 7.21
C ILE A 109 -3.17 14.28 7.56
N ASP A 110 -3.37 15.36 6.84
CA ASP A 110 -4.54 16.24 6.97
C ASP A 110 -5.77 15.64 6.28
N LEU A 111 -6.94 15.90 6.86
CA LEU A 111 -8.22 15.42 6.37
C LEU A 111 -9.21 16.59 6.25
N PRO A 112 -10.12 16.56 5.27
CA PRO A 112 -11.21 17.52 5.18
C PRO A 112 -12.12 17.46 6.42
N PRO A 113 -12.96 18.47 6.70
CA PRO A 113 -13.02 19.74 6.00
C PRO A 113 -11.83 20.63 6.34
N TYR A 114 -11.49 21.53 5.41
CA TYR A 114 -10.53 22.61 5.62
C TYR A 114 -11.29 23.91 5.89
N ASP A 115 -10.71 24.81 6.69
CA ASP A 115 -11.29 26.15 6.88
C ASP A 115 -11.04 27.07 5.67
N ALA A 116 -11.57 28.30 5.72
CA ALA A 116 -11.40 29.28 4.64
C ALA A 116 -9.94 29.70 4.40
N GLY A 117 -9.04 29.45 5.35
CA GLY A 117 -7.61 29.65 5.22
C GLY A 117 -6.86 28.44 4.67
N GLY A 118 -7.56 27.33 4.39
CA GLY A 118 -6.98 26.08 3.93
C GLY A 118 -6.38 25.23 5.05
N VAL A 119 -6.66 25.52 6.32
CA VAL A 119 -6.17 24.74 7.45
C VAL A 119 -7.08 23.54 7.68
N ALA A 120 -6.51 22.35 7.76
CA ALA A 120 -7.25 21.13 8.03
C ALA A 120 -7.87 21.17 9.44
N GLN A 121 -9.14 20.82 9.56
CA GLN A 121 -9.81 20.72 10.86
C GLN A 121 -9.65 19.35 11.51
N ARG A 122 -9.13 18.37 10.76
CA ARG A 122 -8.86 17.00 11.21
C ARG A 122 -7.53 16.54 10.64
N SER A 123 -6.86 15.68 11.39
CA SER A 123 -5.70 14.93 10.91
C SER A 123 -5.72 13.52 11.48
N THR A 124 -4.98 12.62 10.85
CA THR A 124 -4.81 11.24 11.31
C THR A 124 -3.37 10.79 11.12
N GLN A 125 -2.97 9.74 11.82
CA GLN A 125 -1.64 9.14 11.75
C GLN A 125 -1.77 7.63 11.87
N LEU A 126 -0.98 6.88 11.10
CA LEU A 126 -0.92 5.43 11.28
C LEU A 126 -0.37 5.08 12.66
N ARG A 127 -0.91 4.03 13.30
CA ARG A 127 -0.41 3.54 14.59
C ARG A 127 1.04 3.05 14.49
N ARG A 128 1.44 2.58 13.30
CA ARG A 128 2.80 2.20 12.94
C ARG A 128 3.00 2.46 11.45
N PRO A 129 4.22 2.78 10.99
CA PRO A 129 4.54 2.80 9.57
C PRO A 129 4.24 1.45 8.90
N ILE A 130 4.02 1.49 7.58
CA ILE A 130 3.89 0.31 6.72
C ILE A 130 5.13 0.16 5.84
N ASP A 131 5.36 -1.05 5.34
CA ASP A 131 6.61 -1.44 4.69
C ASP A 131 6.67 -0.99 3.22
N PHE A 132 5.51 -0.85 2.56
CA PHE A 132 5.45 -0.37 1.19
C PHE A 132 4.14 0.34 0.84
N VAL A 133 4.19 1.22 -0.17
CA VAL A 133 3.00 1.81 -0.80
C VAL A 133 3.17 1.95 -2.31
N ALA A 134 2.12 1.70 -3.07
CA ALA A 134 1.94 2.20 -4.43
C ALA A 134 0.88 3.30 -4.44
N VAL A 135 1.23 4.49 -4.92
CA VAL A 135 0.25 5.51 -5.30
C VAL A 135 -0.28 5.12 -6.67
N THR A 136 -1.60 5.01 -6.81
CA THR A 136 -2.28 4.47 -7.99
C THR A 136 -3.40 5.40 -8.40
N ASP A 137 -3.06 6.62 -8.79
CA ASP A 137 -4.07 7.57 -9.26
C ASP A 137 -4.68 7.14 -10.60
N HIS A 138 -5.95 7.52 -10.84
CA HIS A 138 -6.72 7.21 -12.07
C HIS A 138 -6.09 7.80 -13.32
N ALA A 139 -5.47 6.97 -14.18
CA ALA A 139 -4.76 7.42 -15.37
C ALA A 139 -5.67 8.09 -16.43
N GLU A 140 -6.97 7.83 -16.40
CA GLU A 140 -7.92 8.27 -17.42
C GLU A 140 -8.07 9.78 -17.47
N THR A 141 -7.98 10.41 -16.29
CA THR A 141 -8.30 11.83 -16.12
C THR A 141 -7.23 12.61 -15.37
N ILE A 142 -6.04 12.04 -15.10
CA ILE A 142 -4.96 12.75 -14.39
C ILE A 142 -4.59 14.09 -15.07
N GLY A 143 -4.59 14.14 -16.40
CA GLY A 143 -4.32 15.38 -17.16
C GLY A 143 -5.45 16.40 -17.04
N GLU A 144 -6.70 15.95 -17.17
CA GLU A 144 -7.90 16.76 -17.01
C GLU A 144 -8.02 17.34 -15.60
N VAL A 145 -7.77 16.52 -14.57
CA VAL A 145 -7.75 16.94 -13.16
C VAL A 145 -6.68 18.00 -12.94
N GLN A 146 -5.47 17.79 -13.47
CA GLN A 146 -4.38 18.77 -13.39
C GLN A 146 -4.76 20.11 -14.03
N ILE A 147 -5.34 20.08 -15.23
CA ILE A 147 -5.84 21.29 -15.90
C ILE A 147 -6.87 22.02 -15.05
N CYS A 148 -7.83 21.28 -14.49
CA CYS A 148 -8.93 21.86 -13.74
C CYS A 148 -8.51 22.33 -12.33
N GLN A 149 -7.42 21.84 -11.76
CA GLN A 149 -6.92 22.28 -10.46
C GLN A 149 -5.80 23.33 -10.53
N ASN A 150 -5.14 23.49 -11.69
CA ASN A 150 -4.04 24.43 -11.85
C ASN A 150 -4.51 25.83 -12.28
N PRO A 151 -4.53 26.84 -11.40
CA PRO A 151 -5.05 28.19 -11.71
C PRO A 151 -4.24 28.96 -12.76
N VAL A 152 -3.03 28.51 -13.09
CA VAL A 152 -2.22 29.13 -14.15
C VAL A 152 -2.41 28.48 -15.52
N HIS A 153 -3.06 27.32 -15.60
CA HIS A 153 -3.30 26.65 -16.88
C HIS A 153 -4.35 27.42 -17.70
N PRO A 154 -4.15 27.63 -19.03
CA PRO A 154 -5.08 28.41 -19.86
C PRO A 154 -6.53 27.94 -19.83
N ASN A 155 -6.75 26.62 -19.70
CA ASN A 155 -8.07 26.00 -19.66
C ASN A 155 -8.66 25.86 -18.24
N TYR A 156 -8.02 26.42 -17.21
CA TYR A 156 -8.51 26.35 -15.83
C TYR A 156 -9.95 26.88 -15.67
N ASN A 157 -10.31 27.91 -16.43
CA ASN A 157 -11.64 28.53 -16.40
C ASN A 157 -12.61 27.95 -17.42
N ASP A 158 -12.28 26.81 -18.06
CA ASP A 158 -13.25 26.09 -18.88
C ASP A 158 -14.50 25.75 -18.04
N PRO A 159 -15.73 25.85 -18.59
CA PRO A 159 -16.95 25.54 -17.85
C PRO A 159 -16.95 24.15 -17.21
N ILE A 160 -16.33 23.14 -17.83
CA ILE A 160 -16.23 21.80 -17.23
C ILE A 160 -15.37 21.84 -15.98
N CYS A 161 -14.23 22.52 -16.03
CA CYS A 161 -13.34 22.67 -14.88
C CYS A 161 -13.95 23.50 -13.74
N VAL A 162 -14.68 24.57 -14.07
CA VAL A 162 -15.42 25.35 -13.06
C VAL A 162 -16.47 24.47 -12.38
N ASN A 163 -17.27 23.73 -13.15
CA ASN A 163 -18.27 22.82 -12.59
C ASN A 163 -17.65 21.67 -11.78
N PHE A 164 -16.49 21.16 -12.18
CA PHE A 164 -15.74 20.14 -11.44
C PHE A 164 -15.34 20.66 -10.06
N ARG A 165 -14.73 21.85 -9.99
CA ARG A 165 -14.33 22.48 -8.72
C ARG A 165 -15.52 22.87 -7.85
N ASP A 166 -16.58 23.42 -8.43
CA ASP A 166 -17.80 23.79 -7.71
C ASP A 166 -18.55 22.57 -7.15
N ALA A 167 -18.29 21.38 -7.69
CA ALA A 167 -18.85 20.11 -7.22
C ALA A 167 -18.06 19.46 -6.08
N ILE A 168 -16.88 19.99 -5.72
CA ILE A 168 -16.11 19.54 -4.56
C ILE A 168 -16.87 19.96 -3.30
N PRO A 169 -17.30 19.01 -2.46
CA PRO A 169 -18.12 19.35 -1.32
C PRO A 169 -17.34 20.15 -0.28
N GLN A 170 -17.82 21.35 0.05
CA GLN A 170 -17.22 22.15 1.14
C GLN A 170 -17.68 21.68 2.54
N GLU A 171 -18.83 20.98 2.63
CA GLU A 171 -19.39 20.50 3.91
C GLU A 171 -20.14 19.15 3.85
N SER A 172 -20.47 18.62 2.65
CA SER A 172 -21.30 17.41 2.51
C SER A 172 -20.48 16.19 2.02
N GLN A 173 -20.92 14.97 2.34
CA GLN A 173 -20.24 13.73 1.89
C GLN A 173 -20.72 13.24 0.51
N VAL A 174 -21.37 14.09 -0.29
CA VAL A 174 -21.96 13.68 -1.58
C VAL A 174 -21.28 14.47 -2.69
N ALA A 175 -20.54 13.77 -3.54
CA ALA A 175 -19.90 14.34 -4.72
C ALA A 175 -20.96 15.03 -5.61
N GLY A 176 -20.70 16.29 -6.00
CA GLY A 176 -21.58 17.02 -6.90
C GLY A 176 -21.56 16.47 -8.34
N VAL A 177 -22.52 16.89 -9.16
CA VAL A 177 -22.68 16.43 -10.56
C VAL A 177 -21.41 16.64 -11.41
N GLY A 178 -20.58 17.65 -11.11
CA GLY A 178 -19.33 17.89 -11.81
C GLY A 178 -18.31 16.75 -11.71
N VAL A 179 -18.29 16.03 -10.58
CA VAL A 179 -17.44 14.83 -10.38
C VAL A 179 -17.97 13.65 -11.19
N VAL A 180 -19.31 13.52 -11.29
CA VAL A 180 -19.95 12.42 -12.04
C VAL A 180 -19.52 12.44 -13.50
N ILE A 181 -19.29 13.61 -14.09
CA ILE A 181 -18.90 13.76 -15.50
C ILE A 181 -17.53 13.09 -15.77
N PHE A 182 -16.58 13.20 -14.85
CA PHE A 182 -15.27 12.55 -14.97
C PHE A 182 -15.39 11.02 -14.87
N GLY A 183 -16.23 10.53 -13.95
CA GLY A 183 -16.51 9.10 -13.82
C GLY A 183 -17.36 8.48 -14.93
N VAL A 184 -18.04 9.29 -15.76
CA VAL A 184 -18.82 8.80 -16.93
C VAL A 184 -17.90 8.44 -18.10
N LEU A 185 -16.72 9.05 -18.21
CA LEU A 185 -15.78 8.73 -19.30
C LEU A 185 -15.38 7.26 -19.28
N THR A 186 -15.24 6.66 -18.09
CA THR A 186 -14.85 5.26 -17.94
C THR A 186 -16.01 4.27 -18.13
N ALA A 187 -17.23 4.78 -18.33
CA ALA A 187 -18.46 3.98 -18.41
C ALA A 187 -18.88 3.65 -19.85
N VAL A 188 -18.23 4.27 -20.84
CA VAL A 188 -18.55 4.13 -22.25
C VAL A 188 -17.48 3.30 -22.98
N PRO A 189 -17.83 2.34 -23.86
CA PRO A 189 -16.84 1.49 -24.54
C PRO A 189 -15.91 2.21 -25.54
N SER A 190 -16.19 3.46 -25.85
CA SER A 190 -15.41 4.29 -26.77
C SER A 190 -15.36 5.71 -26.21
N PRO A 191 -14.53 5.91 -25.17
CA PRO A 191 -14.46 7.19 -24.49
C PRO A 191 -13.83 8.25 -25.38
N ALA A 192 -14.23 9.50 -25.16
CA ALA A 192 -13.67 10.66 -25.81
C ALA A 192 -13.31 11.69 -24.75
N ARG A 193 -12.12 12.28 -24.87
CA ARG A 193 -11.66 13.36 -23.98
C ARG A 193 -12.49 14.62 -24.19
N PHE A 194 -12.49 15.51 -23.21
CA PHE A 194 -13.22 16.77 -23.29
C PHE A 194 -12.63 17.72 -24.34
N ASP A 195 -13.43 18.65 -24.86
CA ASP A 195 -12.99 19.61 -25.89
C ASP A 195 -11.78 20.46 -25.46
N PHE A 196 -11.67 20.78 -24.16
CA PHE A 196 -10.53 21.54 -23.63
C PHE A 196 -9.21 20.75 -23.67
N CYS A 197 -9.24 19.45 -23.93
CA CYS A 197 -8.04 18.64 -24.16
C CYS A 197 -7.41 18.89 -25.53
N GLY A 198 -8.04 19.73 -26.37
CA GLY A 198 -7.54 20.07 -27.69
C GLY A 198 -7.71 18.94 -28.71
N VAL A 199 -7.17 19.17 -29.91
CA VAL A 199 -7.23 18.17 -30.99
C VAL A 199 -6.51 16.90 -30.54
N ASP A 200 -7.19 15.77 -30.75
CA ASP A 200 -6.74 14.42 -30.39
C ASP A 200 -6.40 14.25 -28.89
N GLY A 201 -6.87 15.15 -28.01
CA GLY A 201 -6.61 15.08 -26.58
C GLY A 201 -5.21 15.50 -26.14
N SER A 202 -4.40 16.03 -27.05
CA SER A 202 -2.96 16.30 -26.85
C SER A 202 -2.62 17.20 -25.65
N VAL A 203 -3.49 18.15 -25.29
CA VAL A 203 -3.28 19.01 -24.10
C VAL A 203 -3.39 18.20 -22.82
N CYS A 204 -4.41 17.33 -22.72
CA CYS A 204 -4.58 16.48 -21.54
C CYS A 204 -3.50 15.40 -21.47
N SER A 205 -3.07 14.82 -22.59
CA SER A 205 -1.93 13.89 -22.61
C SER A 205 -0.61 14.57 -22.19
N GLN A 206 -0.40 15.84 -22.55
CA GLN A 206 0.76 16.60 -22.10
C GLN A 206 0.74 16.85 -20.59
N GLU A 207 -0.40 17.25 -20.03
CA GLU A 207 -0.50 17.45 -18.57
C GLU A 207 -0.43 16.12 -17.81
N ALA A 208 -0.99 15.04 -18.38
CA ALA A 208 -0.87 13.70 -17.84
C ALA A 208 0.60 13.23 -17.76
N SER A 209 1.45 13.55 -18.74
CA SER A 209 2.87 13.16 -18.68
C SER A 209 3.63 13.91 -17.58
N LEU A 210 3.28 15.16 -17.30
CA LEU A 210 3.86 15.94 -16.21
C LEU A 210 3.45 15.36 -14.85
N VAL A 211 2.17 15.04 -14.67
CA VAL A 211 1.67 14.38 -13.45
C VAL A 211 2.30 12.99 -13.29
N TRP A 212 2.39 12.21 -14.37
CA TRP A 212 2.99 10.89 -14.34
C TRP A 212 4.47 10.94 -13.96
N GLN A 213 5.22 11.92 -14.46
CA GLN A 213 6.60 12.16 -14.04
C GLN A 213 6.67 12.55 -12.56
N ASP A 214 5.78 13.42 -12.08
CA ASP A 214 5.76 13.82 -10.67
C ASP A 214 5.47 12.63 -9.74
N MET A 215 4.56 11.73 -10.12
CA MET A 215 4.29 10.49 -9.39
C MET A 215 5.51 9.57 -9.33
N GLN A 216 6.23 9.41 -10.45
CA GLN A 216 7.49 8.66 -10.50
C GLN A 216 8.56 9.29 -9.60
N ASP A 217 8.72 10.61 -9.68
CA ASP A 217 9.68 11.34 -8.87
C ASP A 217 9.36 11.21 -7.37
N ALA A 218 8.06 11.27 -6.98
CA ALA A 218 7.66 11.03 -5.60
C ALA A 218 8.02 9.62 -5.13
N ALA A 219 7.76 8.61 -5.97
CA ALA A 219 8.10 7.23 -5.66
C ALA A 219 9.61 7.11 -5.45
N GLU A 220 10.44 7.65 -6.34
CA GLU A 220 11.90 7.60 -6.21
C GLU A 220 12.41 8.34 -4.97
N GLU A 221 11.92 9.55 -4.69
CA GLU A 221 12.28 10.34 -3.50
C GLU A 221 12.04 9.58 -2.18
N HIS A 222 11.08 8.65 -2.18
CA HIS A 222 10.66 7.90 -1.01
C HIS A 222 11.22 6.49 -0.96
N TYR A 223 11.85 6.01 -2.03
CA TYR A 223 12.32 4.65 -2.10
C TYR A 223 13.66 4.50 -1.36
N ASP A 224 13.69 3.64 -0.33
CA ASP A 224 14.93 3.41 0.42
C ASP A 224 15.92 2.54 -0.37
N ARG A 225 16.84 3.20 -1.09
CA ARG A 225 17.96 2.57 -1.80
C ARG A 225 19.13 2.14 -0.91
N SER A 226 19.09 2.42 0.40
CA SER A 226 20.15 2.01 1.34
C SER A 226 20.10 0.51 1.65
N ASP A 227 21.08 0.03 2.41
CA ASP A 227 21.12 -1.35 2.90
C ASP A 227 20.15 -1.61 4.07
N ALA A 228 19.46 -0.57 4.56
CA ALA A 228 18.46 -0.68 5.62
C ALA A 228 17.12 -1.24 5.12
N CYS A 229 16.74 -0.94 3.87
CA CYS A 229 15.50 -1.41 3.23
C CYS A 229 14.23 -1.11 4.05
N GLY A 230 14.16 0.07 4.66
CA GLY A 230 13.11 0.43 5.60
C GLY A 230 11.76 0.75 4.96
N PHE A 231 11.73 1.06 3.66
CA PHE A 231 10.49 1.38 2.94
C PHE A 231 10.63 1.17 1.44
N THR A 232 9.59 0.62 0.81
CA THR A 232 9.48 0.51 -0.66
C THR A 232 8.31 1.32 -1.18
N SER A 233 8.57 2.33 -2.01
CA SER A 233 7.58 2.95 -2.88
C SER A 233 7.60 2.25 -4.24
N PHE A 234 6.44 2.18 -4.89
CA PHE A 234 6.33 1.69 -6.25
C PHE A 234 5.84 2.79 -7.19
N VAL A 235 6.36 2.77 -8.42
CA VAL A 235 5.79 3.47 -9.55
C VAL A 235 4.54 2.71 -10.01
N GLY A 236 3.39 3.37 -10.02
CA GLY A 236 2.13 2.74 -10.38
C GLY A 236 1.00 3.72 -10.64
N TYR A 237 -0.09 3.22 -11.21
CA TYR A 237 -1.30 3.98 -11.53
C TYR A 237 -2.52 3.05 -11.51
N GLU A 238 -3.73 3.60 -11.43
CA GLU A 238 -4.97 2.84 -11.64
C GLU A 238 -5.43 2.99 -13.10
N TRP A 239 -5.73 1.86 -13.73
CA TRP A 239 -6.53 1.78 -14.96
C TRP A 239 -7.98 1.44 -14.59
N THR A 240 -8.92 2.24 -15.07
CA THR A 240 -10.28 2.27 -14.53
C THR A 240 -11.32 2.21 -15.62
N GLY A 241 -12.04 1.08 -15.66
CA GLY A 241 -13.25 0.94 -16.46
C GLY A 241 -14.45 0.63 -15.58
N ASN A 242 -15.59 1.24 -15.86
CA ASN A 242 -16.88 0.89 -15.27
C ASN A 242 -18.01 0.67 -16.32
N PRO A 243 -17.74 0.03 -17.48
CA PRO A 243 -18.70 -0.09 -18.57
C PRO A 243 -19.94 -0.88 -18.15
N ALA A 244 -21.11 -0.33 -18.45
CA ALA A 244 -22.39 -0.90 -18.01
C ALA A 244 -22.41 -1.19 -16.50
N THR A 245 -21.82 -0.30 -15.69
CA THR A 245 -21.73 -0.38 -14.22
C THR A 245 -20.90 -1.53 -13.66
N GLN A 246 -20.05 -2.15 -14.48
CA GLN A 246 -19.14 -3.22 -14.05
C GLN A 246 -17.78 -2.64 -13.67
N ASN A 247 -17.41 -2.68 -12.39
CA ASN A 247 -16.10 -2.23 -11.94
C ASN A 247 -15.01 -3.20 -12.40
N ILE A 248 -14.21 -2.82 -13.40
CA ILE A 248 -13.11 -3.62 -13.97
C ILE A 248 -11.73 -3.00 -13.68
N HIS A 249 -11.60 -2.30 -12.57
CA HIS A 249 -10.42 -1.52 -12.22
C HIS A 249 -9.17 -2.38 -11.98
N ARG A 250 -7.99 -1.80 -12.18
CA ARG A 250 -6.69 -2.47 -12.10
C ARG A 250 -5.62 -1.51 -11.61
N ASN A 251 -4.93 -1.90 -10.54
CA ASN A 251 -3.67 -1.26 -10.17
C ASN A 251 -2.56 -1.84 -11.02
N VAL A 252 -1.89 -0.97 -11.76
CA VAL A 252 -0.72 -1.27 -12.59
C VAL A 252 0.50 -0.82 -11.81
N ILE A 253 1.36 -1.77 -11.44
CA ILE A 253 2.53 -1.54 -10.59
C ILE A 253 3.77 -2.03 -11.32
N PHE A 254 4.72 -1.14 -11.55
CA PHE A 254 5.96 -1.46 -12.24
C PHE A 254 7.01 -2.03 -11.30
N ARG A 255 7.87 -2.89 -11.83
CA ARG A 255 8.96 -3.52 -11.09
C ARG A 255 10.01 -2.49 -10.63
N ASN A 256 10.28 -1.47 -11.44
CA ASN A 256 11.32 -0.46 -11.25
C ASN A 256 10.93 0.87 -11.93
N GLU A 257 11.88 1.81 -11.99
CA GLU A 257 11.74 3.15 -12.58
C GLU A 257 11.69 3.17 -14.12
N ASP A 258 12.03 2.06 -14.78
CA ASP A 258 12.03 1.95 -16.24
C ASP A 258 10.61 1.68 -16.73
N VAL A 259 9.86 2.75 -17.04
CA VAL A 259 8.43 2.69 -17.37
C VAL A 259 8.09 3.44 -18.67
N PRO A 260 6.92 3.18 -19.29
CA PRO A 260 6.44 3.98 -20.41
C PRO A 260 6.28 5.47 -20.06
N SER A 261 6.47 6.34 -21.05
CA SER A 261 6.40 7.81 -20.86
C SER A 261 5.00 8.33 -20.52
N LEU A 262 3.97 7.52 -20.72
CA LEU A 262 2.58 7.78 -20.34
C LEU A 262 1.96 6.48 -19.82
N PRO A 263 1.09 6.55 -18.79
CA PRO A 263 0.31 5.41 -18.36
C PRO A 263 -0.75 5.09 -19.42
N THR A 264 -0.89 3.81 -19.78
CA THR A 264 -2.02 3.36 -20.61
C THR A 264 -3.29 3.41 -19.77
N SER A 265 -4.24 4.26 -20.13
CA SER A 265 -5.52 4.42 -19.42
C SER A 265 -6.69 3.76 -20.17
N TYR A 266 -7.88 3.74 -19.56
CA TYR A 266 -9.12 3.33 -20.23
C TYR A 266 -9.46 4.20 -21.44
N MET A 267 -8.94 5.44 -21.51
CA MET A 267 -9.17 6.34 -22.63
C MET A 267 -8.49 5.83 -23.90
N GLU A 268 -7.29 5.26 -23.78
CA GLU A 268 -6.53 4.71 -24.90
C GLU A 268 -6.92 3.26 -25.18
N GLU A 269 -7.12 2.45 -24.14
CA GLU A 269 -7.44 1.03 -24.25
C GLU A 269 -8.61 0.67 -23.32
N PRO A 270 -9.87 0.71 -23.80
CA PRO A 270 -11.08 0.60 -22.96
C PRO A 270 -11.46 -0.85 -22.61
N THR A 271 -10.51 -1.79 -22.70
CA THR A 271 -10.71 -3.21 -22.37
C THR A 271 -9.52 -3.77 -21.60
N PRO A 272 -9.72 -4.74 -20.70
CA PRO A 272 -8.61 -5.43 -20.04
C PRO A 272 -7.62 -6.04 -21.05
N GLU A 273 -8.12 -6.64 -22.12
CA GLU A 273 -7.28 -7.22 -23.16
C GLU A 273 -6.42 -6.16 -23.88
N GLY A 274 -7.00 -4.99 -24.14
CA GLY A 274 -6.31 -3.82 -24.69
C GLY A 274 -5.21 -3.32 -23.75
N LEU A 275 -5.51 -3.16 -22.46
CA LEU A 275 -4.51 -2.81 -21.44
C LEU A 275 -3.34 -3.79 -21.44
N HIS A 276 -3.62 -5.10 -21.42
CA HIS A 276 -2.58 -6.13 -21.45
C HIS A 276 -1.73 -6.06 -22.74
N ALA A 277 -2.35 -5.86 -23.90
CA ALA A 277 -1.63 -5.73 -25.17
C ALA A 277 -0.75 -4.47 -25.22
N ALA A 278 -1.26 -3.34 -24.71
CA ALA A 278 -0.53 -2.09 -24.65
C ALA A 278 0.64 -2.15 -23.64
N LEU A 279 0.47 -2.77 -22.48
CA LEU A 279 1.58 -2.97 -21.53
C LEU A 279 2.62 -3.97 -22.06
N THR A 280 2.19 -5.01 -22.78
CA THR A 280 3.14 -5.93 -23.44
C THR A 280 4.00 -5.16 -24.45
N SER A 281 3.37 -4.43 -25.37
CA SER A 281 4.08 -3.74 -26.44
C SER A 281 4.82 -2.48 -25.99
N GLY A 282 4.29 -1.74 -25.03
CA GLY A 282 4.81 -0.45 -24.57
C GLY A 282 5.76 -0.53 -23.37
N CYS A 283 5.69 -1.59 -22.56
CA CYS A 283 6.62 -1.84 -21.45
C CYS A 283 7.52 -3.04 -21.77
N LEU A 284 6.97 -4.26 -21.79
CA LEU A 284 7.78 -5.49 -21.86
C LEU A 284 8.66 -5.59 -23.12
N ASP A 285 8.13 -5.14 -24.27
CA ASP A 285 8.82 -5.24 -25.57
C ASP A 285 9.61 -3.97 -25.95
N ALA A 286 9.31 -2.82 -25.34
CA ALA A 286 9.79 -1.51 -25.81
C ALA A 286 10.65 -0.73 -24.81
N VAL A 287 10.61 -1.07 -23.53
CA VAL A 287 11.41 -0.43 -22.48
C VAL A 287 12.29 -1.50 -21.83
N ASP A 288 13.61 -1.28 -21.88
CA ASP A 288 14.57 -2.21 -21.29
C ASP A 288 14.30 -2.36 -19.78
N ASP A 289 14.41 -3.59 -19.28
CA ASP A 289 14.17 -3.97 -17.88
C ASP A 289 12.77 -3.69 -17.30
N CYS A 290 11.83 -3.15 -18.10
CA CYS A 290 10.45 -2.91 -17.72
C CYS A 290 9.71 -4.22 -17.49
N ASP A 291 9.04 -4.31 -16.35
CA ASP A 291 8.08 -5.37 -16.04
C ASP A 291 6.97 -4.81 -15.15
N VAL A 292 5.81 -5.46 -15.20
CA VAL A 292 4.59 -4.88 -14.65
C VAL A 292 3.68 -5.95 -14.07
N LEU A 293 3.11 -5.64 -12.91
CA LEU A 293 2.07 -6.41 -12.25
C LEU A 293 0.74 -5.67 -12.38
N ILE A 294 -0.32 -6.41 -12.71
CA ILE A 294 -1.67 -5.88 -12.84
C ILE A 294 -2.56 -6.57 -11.81
N ILE A 295 -3.11 -5.81 -10.86
CA ILE A 295 -3.93 -6.33 -9.76
C ILE A 295 -5.38 -5.89 -9.96
N PRO A 296 -6.32 -6.80 -10.29
CA PRO A 296 -7.73 -6.43 -10.40
C PRO A 296 -8.34 -6.16 -9.02
N HIS A 297 -9.20 -5.15 -8.92
CA HIS A 297 -9.93 -4.81 -7.69
C HIS A 297 -11.34 -4.28 -7.99
N ASN A 298 -12.16 -4.17 -6.95
CA ASN A 298 -13.45 -3.48 -7.00
C ASN A 298 -13.26 -1.97 -6.75
N SER A 299 -14.34 -1.20 -6.89
CA SER A 299 -14.31 0.24 -6.60
C SER A 299 -13.83 0.54 -5.17
N ASN A 300 -13.20 1.70 -5.01
CA ASN A 300 -12.90 2.33 -3.72
C ASN A 300 -14.15 2.62 -2.88
#